data_AF-Q46AF5-F1
#
_entry.id   AF-Q46AF5-F1
#
_cell.length_a   1.000
_cell.length_b   1.000
_cell.length_c   1.000
_cell.angle_alpha   90.00
_cell.angle_beta   90.00
_cell.angle_gamma   90.00
#
_symmetry.space_group_name_H-M   'P 1'
#
loop_
_entity.id
_entity.type
_entity.pdbx_description
1 polymer ?
#
loop_
_entity_poly.entity_id
_entity_poly.type
_entity_poly.pdbx_seq_one_letter_code
_entity_poly.pdbx_strand_id
1 'polypeptide(L)'
;MIEEGRKKIKTLVEKFGKNYHEYKNKNYSEAQLRIDFINGLLISLGWDVLNKEGKPQHLREVFVEDRLASDEGDHSWKYPDYTLCCQGERKLFLEAKKLTVPIETHKDSALQIRRYGWTAKLPISILCNFEKLIIYDCRYIVQVRVMMHFLHSGAFMITQNI
;
A
#
# COMPACT_ATOMS: atom_id res chain seq x y z
N MET A 1 -1.50 20.28 -17.47
CA MET A 1 -1.21 19.00 -16.79
C MET A 1 -1.80 18.95 -15.39
N ILE A 2 -1.39 19.82 -14.45
CA ILE A 2 -1.90 19.82 -13.06
C ILE A 2 -3.42 20.06 -12.98
N GLU A 3 -3.93 21.05 -13.72
CA GLU A 3 -5.36 21.39 -13.70
C GLU A 3 -6.25 20.25 -14.22
N GLU A 4 -5.79 19.53 -15.24
CA GLU A 4 -6.50 18.36 -15.78
C GLU A 4 -6.52 17.20 -14.78
N GLY A 5 -5.40 16.94 -14.11
CA GLY A 5 -5.33 15.96 -13.02
C GLY A 5 -6.28 16.30 -11.87
N ARG A 6 -6.34 17.58 -11.47
CA ARG A 6 -7.25 18.07 -10.42
C ARG A 6 -8.71 17.85 -10.77
N LYS A 7 -9.12 18.12 -12.01
CA LYS A 7 -10.49 17.87 -12.49
C LYS A 7 -10.84 16.39 -12.45
N LYS A 8 -9.93 15.50 -12.89
CA LYS A 8 -10.14 14.05 -12.84
C LYS A 8 -10.28 13.54 -11.41
N ILE A 9 -9.44 14.02 -10.49
CA ILE A 9 -9.55 13.69 -9.05
C ILE A 9 -10.89 14.15 -8.50
N LYS A 10 -11.34 15.37 -8.84
CA LYS A 10 -12.65 15.87 -8.43
C LYS A 10 -13.78 14.95 -8.89
N THR A 11 -13.77 14.53 -10.15
CA THR A 11 -14.75 13.57 -10.69
C THR A 11 -14.73 12.23 -9.95
N LEU A 12 -13.53 11.71 -9.62
CA LEU A 12 -13.40 10.47 -8.85
C LEU A 12 -13.99 10.61 -7.44
N VAL A 13 -13.69 11.71 -6.75
CA VAL A 13 -14.23 12.00 -5.40
C VAL A 13 -15.75 12.14 -5.45
N GLU A 14 -16.30 12.83 -6.45
CA GLU A 14 -17.75 12.96 -6.63
C GLU A 14 -18.43 11.62 -6.90
N LYS A 15 -17.84 10.78 -7.77
CA LYS A 15 -18.33 9.41 -8.03
C LYS A 15 -18.30 8.58 -6.75
N PHE A 16 -17.20 8.65 -6.00
CA PHE A 16 -17.04 7.91 -4.75
C PHE A 16 -18.08 8.31 -3.70
N GLY A 17 -18.27 9.62 -3.50
CA GLY A 17 -19.24 10.15 -2.54
C GLY A 17 -20.69 9.77 -2.87
N LYS A 18 -21.07 9.82 -4.16
CA LYS A 18 -22.44 9.46 -4.62
C LYS A 18 -22.84 8.03 -4.26
N ASN A 19 -21.90 7.10 -4.29
CA ASN A 19 -22.15 5.68 -4.05
C ASN A 19 -21.40 5.16 -2.81
N TYR A 20 -21.04 6.03 -1.86
CA TYR A 20 -20.20 5.69 -0.71
C TYR A 20 -20.70 4.46 0.07
N HIS A 21 -22.02 4.35 0.28
CA HIS A 21 -22.63 3.23 0.99
C HIS A 21 -22.46 1.89 0.27
N GLU A 22 -22.41 1.89 -1.05
CA GLU A 22 -22.12 0.70 -1.86
C GLU A 22 -20.69 0.21 -1.61
N TYR A 23 -19.72 1.13 -1.62
CA TYR A 23 -18.30 0.83 -1.42
C TYR A 23 -17.96 0.42 0.02
N LYS A 24 -18.79 0.81 0.99
CA LYS A 24 -18.69 0.38 2.40
C LYS A 24 -19.26 -1.01 2.65
N ASN A 25 -19.96 -1.59 1.67
CA ASN A 25 -20.45 -2.96 1.76
C ASN A 25 -19.26 -3.95 1.77
N LYS A 26 -19.32 -4.98 2.62
CA LYS A 26 -18.30 -6.04 2.72
C LYS A 26 -18.07 -6.79 1.40
N ASN A 27 -19.09 -6.81 0.54
CA ASN A 27 -19.05 -7.46 -0.78
C ASN A 27 -18.25 -6.65 -1.80
N TYR A 28 -18.06 -5.35 -1.60
CA TYR A 28 -17.20 -4.55 -2.46
C TYR A 28 -15.73 -4.90 -2.16
N SER A 29 -15.05 -5.42 -3.17
CA SER A 29 -13.72 -6.00 -3.01
C SER A 29 -12.62 -4.93 -3.09
N GLU A 30 -11.46 -5.24 -2.51
CA GLU A 30 -10.29 -4.37 -2.61
C GLU A 30 -9.82 -4.24 -4.06
N ALA A 31 -9.82 -5.34 -4.82
CA ALA A 31 -9.49 -5.33 -6.24
C ALA A 31 -10.43 -4.42 -7.05
N GLN A 32 -11.73 -4.42 -6.74
CA GLN A 32 -12.69 -3.54 -7.41
C GLN A 32 -12.44 -2.06 -7.04
N LEU A 33 -12.16 -1.77 -5.75
CA LEU A 33 -11.76 -0.42 -5.31
C LEU A 33 -10.49 0.07 -6.05
N ARG A 34 -9.51 -0.81 -6.24
CA ARG A 34 -8.29 -0.52 -7.00
C ARG A 34 -8.61 -0.12 -8.44
N ILE A 35 -9.43 -0.93 -9.12
CA ILE A 35 -9.83 -0.71 -10.51
C ILE A 35 -10.63 0.59 -10.66
N ASP A 36 -11.64 0.81 -9.81
CA ASP A 36 -12.59 1.91 -9.96
C ASP A 36 -12.02 3.26 -9.53
N PHE A 37 -11.08 3.27 -8.58
CA PHE A 37 -10.67 4.49 -7.89
C PHE A 37 -9.16 4.69 -7.77
N ILE A 38 -8.40 3.70 -7.30
CA ILE A 38 -6.94 3.89 -7.05
C ILE A 38 -6.16 4.01 -8.37
N ASN A 39 -6.49 3.19 -9.38
CA ASN A 39 -5.91 3.31 -10.72
C ASN A 39 -6.18 4.72 -11.29
N GLY A 40 -7.42 5.20 -11.18
CA GLY A 40 -7.81 6.52 -11.63
C GLY A 40 -7.07 7.63 -10.88
N LEU A 41 -6.89 7.49 -9.56
CA LEU A 41 -6.13 8.42 -8.74
C LEU A 41 -4.67 8.51 -9.20
N LEU A 42 -3.99 7.37 -9.35
CA LEU A 42 -2.59 7.31 -9.79
C LEU A 42 -2.41 7.91 -11.18
N ILE A 43 -3.28 7.57 -12.15
CA ILE A 43 -3.28 8.16 -13.49
C ILE A 43 -3.47 9.68 -13.42
N SER A 44 -4.35 10.15 -12.53
CA SER A 44 -4.61 11.59 -12.38
C SER A 44 -3.44 12.34 -11.73
N LEU A 45 -2.62 11.64 -10.94
CA LEU A 45 -1.36 12.14 -10.40
C LEU A 45 -0.20 12.05 -11.41
N GLY A 46 -0.43 11.47 -12.58
CA GLY A 46 0.53 11.42 -13.70
C GLY A 46 1.28 10.11 -13.84
N TRP A 47 0.95 9.07 -13.06
CA TRP A 47 1.57 7.75 -13.19
C TRP A 47 0.99 6.96 -14.36
N ASP A 48 1.85 6.33 -15.18
CA ASP A 48 1.40 5.49 -16.30
C ASP A 48 1.01 4.08 -15.86
N VAL A 49 -0.11 3.95 -15.13
CA VAL A 49 -0.65 2.67 -14.63
C VAL A 49 -0.97 1.70 -15.77
N LEU A 50 -1.41 2.21 -16.92
CA LEU A 50 -1.86 1.41 -18.06
C LEU A 50 -0.75 1.13 -19.08
N ASN A 51 0.48 1.60 -18.82
CA ASN A 51 1.61 1.56 -19.74
C ASN A 51 1.26 2.10 -21.14
N LYS A 52 0.54 3.23 -21.21
CA LYS A 52 0.15 3.89 -22.46
C LYS A 52 1.34 4.37 -23.27
N GLU A 53 2.46 4.67 -22.61
CA GLU A 53 3.71 5.03 -23.29
C GLU A 53 4.41 3.82 -23.91
N GLY A 54 3.95 2.59 -23.64
CA GLY A 54 4.50 1.38 -24.23
C GLY A 54 5.91 1.06 -23.74
N LYS A 55 6.28 1.50 -22.52
CA LYS A 55 7.61 1.28 -21.96
C LYS A 55 7.89 -0.23 -21.80
N PRO A 56 9.14 -0.67 -22.02
CA PRO A 56 9.54 -2.04 -21.73
C PRO A 56 9.39 -2.32 -20.23
N GLN A 57 9.23 -3.60 -19.87
CA GLN A 57 8.88 -4.01 -18.50
C GLN A 57 9.75 -3.34 -17.42
N HIS A 58 11.07 -3.26 -17.61
CA HIS A 58 12.00 -2.69 -16.62
C HIS A 58 11.94 -1.15 -16.49
N LEU A 59 11.32 -0.45 -17.45
CA LEU A 59 11.15 1.01 -17.42
C LEU A 59 9.72 1.43 -17.09
N ARG A 60 8.82 0.48 -16.81
CA ARG A 60 7.45 0.83 -16.41
C ARG A 60 7.46 1.65 -15.13
N GLU A 61 6.52 2.58 -15.06
CA GLU A 61 6.39 3.44 -13.89
C GLU A 61 5.56 2.80 -12.78
N VAL A 62 4.71 1.84 -13.13
CA VAL A 62 3.80 1.19 -12.19
C VAL A 62 3.85 -0.32 -12.44
N PHE A 63 4.13 -1.05 -11.37
CA PHE A 63 4.00 -2.51 -11.34
C PHE A 63 2.91 -2.87 -10.34
N VAL A 64 1.93 -3.63 -10.79
CA VAL A 64 0.83 -4.13 -9.94
C VAL A 64 1.20 -5.52 -9.45
N GLU A 65 1.10 -5.76 -8.14
CA GLU A 65 1.45 -7.03 -7.49
C GLU A 65 2.89 -7.49 -7.83
N ASP A 66 3.85 -6.56 -7.78
CA ASP A 66 5.25 -6.80 -8.16
C ASP A 66 5.97 -7.75 -7.20
N ARG A 67 6.76 -8.66 -7.76
CA ARG A 67 7.50 -9.64 -6.96
C ARG A 67 8.68 -9.01 -6.25
N LEU A 68 8.62 -8.91 -4.92
CA LEU A 68 9.77 -8.53 -4.10
C LEU A 68 10.60 -9.77 -3.79
N ALA A 69 11.92 -9.71 -4.05
CA ALA A 69 12.87 -10.69 -3.53
C ALA A 69 12.88 -10.62 -1.99
N SER A 70 12.72 -11.75 -1.29
CA SER A 70 12.84 -11.83 0.16
C SER A 70 14.28 -12.18 0.52
N ASP A 71 14.92 -11.37 1.36
CA ASP A 71 16.27 -11.64 1.87
C ASP A 71 16.27 -12.61 3.07
N GLU A 72 15.10 -13.08 3.51
CA GLU A 72 14.95 -13.97 4.66
C GLU A 72 14.11 -15.19 4.26
N GLY A 73 14.52 -16.37 4.73
CA GLY A 73 13.99 -17.70 4.38
C GLY A 73 12.55 -18.00 4.82
N ASP A 74 11.70 -16.98 4.87
CA ASP A 74 10.26 -17.12 5.06
C ASP A 74 9.58 -17.12 3.68
N HIS A 75 9.03 -18.28 3.30
CA HIS A 75 8.45 -18.54 1.98
C HIS A 75 7.12 -17.79 1.71
N SER A 76 6.75 -16.83 2.57
CA SER A 76 5.56 -16.01 2.37
C SER A 76 5.89 -14.77 1.53
N TRP A 77 6.04 -15.00 0.22
CA TRP A 77 6.09 -13.91 -0.75
C TRP A 77 4.82 -13.07 -0.62
N LYS A 78 4.95 -11.82 -0.16
CA LYS A 78 3.84 -10.87 -0.17
C LYS A 78 4.26 -9.64 -0.96
N TYR A 79 3.40 -9.29 -1.89
CA TYR A 79 3.63 -8.29 -2.92
C TYR A 79 2.83 -7.03 -2.58
N PRO A 80 3.44 -5.84 -2.60
CA PRO A 80 2.68 -4.61 -2.48
C PRO A 80 1.74 -4.49 -3.69
N ASP A 81 0.54 -3.96 -3.47
CA ASP A 81 -0.43 -3.82 -4.56
C ASP A 81 0.11 -2.97 -5.72
N TYR A 82 0.88 -1.92 -5.41
CA TYR A 82 1.55 -1.08 -6.39
C TYR A 82 2.99 -0.78 -5.97
N THR A 83 3.89 -0.95 -6.92
CA THR A 83 5.26 -0.43 -6.88
C THR A 83 5.37 0.71 -7.88
N LEU A 84 5.69 1.91 -7.39
CA LEU A 84 5.87 3.09 -8.24
C LEU A 84 7.36 3.33 -8.48
N CYS A 85 7.73 3.43 -9.76
CA CYS A 85 9.09 3.57 -10.24
C CYS A 85 9.24 4.81 -11.10
N CYS A 86 10.37 5.49 -11.00
CA CYS A 86 10.74 6.58 -11.90
C CYS A 86 12.06 6.20 -12.56
N GLN A 87 12.09 6.16 -13.90
CA GLN A 87 13.26 5.78 -14.69
C GLN A 87 13.84 4.40 -14.29
N GLY A 88 12.97 3.43 -14.02
CA GLY A 88 13.37 2.08 -13.60
C GLY A 88 13.76 1.95 -12.12
N GLU A 89 13.87 3.05 -11.38
CA GLU A 89 14.13 3.01 -9.95
C GLU A 89 12.85 3.06 -9.14
N ARG A 90 12.70 2.11 -8.23
CA ARG A 90 11.62 2.07 -7.26
C ARG A 90 11.66 3.30 -6.34
N LYS A 91 10.52 3.97 -6.16
CA LYS A 91 10.39 5.19 -5.34
C LYS A 91 9.52 5.01 -4.11
N LEU A 92 8.37 4.32 -4.24
CA LEU A 92 7.49 4.04 -3.11
C LEU A 92 6.58 2.84 -3.40
N PHE A 93 6.02 2.28 -2.33
CA PHE A 93 4.94 1.30 -2.41
C PHE A 93 3.59 1.93 -2.06
N LEU A 94 2.53 1.45 -2.68
CA LEU A 94 1.16 1.73 -2.27
C LEU A 94 0.42 0.41 -2.06
N GLU A 95 -0.14 0.26 -0.87
CA GLU A 95 -0.99 -0.86 -0.48
C GLU A 95 -2.44 -0.38 -0.40
N ALA A 96 -3.34 -1.09 -1.08
CA ALA A 96 -4.76 -0.87 -1.03
C ALA A 96 -5.40 -1.65 0.12
N LYS A 97 -6.52 -1.13 0.64
CA LYS A 97 -7.42 -1.85 1.54
C LYS A 97 -8.87 -1.58 1.18
N LYS A 98 -9.74 -2.52 1.54
CA LYS A 98 -11.19 -2.28 1.51
C LYS A 98 -11.57 -1.10 2.38
N LEU A 99 -12.67 -0.44 2.03
CA LEU A 99 -13.22 0.67 2.81
C LEU A 99 -13.67 0.25 4.22
N THR A 100 -13.98 -1.03 4.42
CA THR A 100 -14.34 -1.59 5.73
C THR A 100 -13.16 -1.78 6.67
N VAL A 101 -11.92 -1.64 6.21
CA VAL A 101 -10.71 -1.76 7.04
C VAL A 101 -10.38 -0.38 7.63
N PRO A 102 -10.31 -0.23 8.97
CA PRO A 102 -9.97 1.04 9.60
C PRO A 102 -8.46 1.28 9.54
N ILE A 103 -7.97 1.74 8.39
CA ILE A 103 -6.52 1.80 8.09
C ILE A 103 -5.70 2.72 9.01
N GLU A 104 -6.32 3.64 9.73
CA GLU A 104 -5.66 4.50 10.73
C GLU A 104 -5.20 3.73 11.98
N THR A 105 -5.94 2.68 12.34
CA THR A 105 -5.68 1.88 13.54
C THR A 105 -5.31 0.43 13.20
N HIS A 106 -5.26 0.08 11.91
CA HIS A 106 -4.98 -1.28 11.45
C HIS A 106 -3.47 -1.58 11.51
N LYS A 107 -3.01 -1.97 12.71
CA LYS A 107 -1.59 -2.16 13.02
C LYS A 107 -0.89 -3.12 12.08
N ASP A 108 -1.52 -4.24 11.70
CA ASP A 108 -0.88 -5.22 10.81
C ASP A 108 -0.57 -4.66 9.43
N SER A 109 -1.47 -3.85 8.87
CA SER A 109 -1.24 -3.19 7.57
C SER A 109 -0.17 -2.11 7.68
N ALA A 110 -0.18 -1.34 8.78
CA ALA A 110 0.84 -0.34 9.04
C ALA A 110 2.24 -0.97 9.18
N LEU A 111 2.35 -2.08 9.92
CA LEU A 111 3.61 -2.81 10.09
C LEU A 111 4.09 -3.41 8.78
N GLN A 112 3.19 -4.04 8.02
CA GLN A 112 3.51 -4.66 6.74
C GLN A 112 4.10 -3.65 5.75
N ILE A 113 3.40 -2.54 5.49
CA ILE A 113 3.80 -1.56 4.47
C ILE A 113 5.08 -0.81 4.84
N ARG A 114 5.33 -0.60 6.14
CA ARG A 114 6.57 -0.02 6.67
C ARG A 114 7.75 -0.97 6.56
N ARG A 115 7.55 -2.26 6.82
CA ARG A 115 8.59 -3.29 6.65
C ARG A 115 9.05 -3.34 5.20
N TYR A 116 8.11 -3.35 4.23
CA TYR A 116 8.48 -3.30 2.82
C TYR A 116 9.31 -2.06 2.49
N GLY A 117 8.84 -0.88 2.89
CA GLY A 117 9.55 0.38 2.64
C GLY A 117 10.97 0.34 3.21
N TRP A 118 11.13 -0.10 4.45
CA TRP A 118 12.43 -0.23 5.11
C TRP A 118 13.34 -1.24 4.41
N THR A 119 12.87 -2.46 4.15
CA THR A 119 13.66 -3.51 3.47
C THR A 119 14.11 -3.07 2.08
N ALA A 120 13.23 -2.40 1.33
CA ALA A 120 13.55 -1.87 0.00
C ALA A 120 14.32 -0.53 0.04
N LYS A 121 14.71 -0.03 1.22
CA LYS A 121 15.40 1.26 1.44
C LYS A 121 14.66 2.45 0.82
N LEU A 122 13.33 2.41 0.82
CA LEU A 122 12.48 3.49 0.34
C LEU A 122 12.18 4.47 1.47
N PRO A 123 12.10 5.79 1.17
CA PRO A 123 11.83 6.79 2.20
C PRO A 123 10.38 6.73 2.71
N ILE A 124 9.44 6.34 1.85
CA ILE A 124 8.01 6.31 2.17
C ILE A 124 7.30 5.10 1.56
N SER A 125 6.19 4.73 2.21
CA SER A 125 5.17 3.84 1.67
C SER A 125 3.78 4.37 2.01
N ILE A 126 2.78 3.99 1.23
CA ILE A 126 1.42 4.52 1.31
C ILE A 126 0.43 3.39 1.61
N LEU A 127 -0.52 3.62 2.51
CA LEU A 127 -1.70 2.79 2.72
C LEU A 127 -2.94 3.58 2.30
N CYS A 128 -3.80 2.99 1.46
CA CYS A 128 -4.90 3.71 0.83
C CYS A 128 -6.17 2.86 0.77
N ASN A 129 -7.32 3.44 1.14
CA ASN A 129 -8.65 2.87 0.88
C ASN A 129 -9.53 3.85 0.07
N PHE A 130 -8.87 4.76 -0.67
CA PHE A 130 -9.42 5.89 -1.41
C PHE A 130 -10.10 6.98 -0.56
N GLU A 131 -10.84 6.62 0.48
CA GLU A 131 -11.37 7.58 1.47
C GLU A 131 -10.23 8.26 2.24
N LYS A 132 -9.20 7.48 2.60
CA LYS A 132 -8.04 7.91 3.35
C LYS A 132 -6.78 7.44 2.66
N LEU A 133 -5.75 8.27 2.78
CA LEU A 133 -4.40 8.00 2.31
C LEU A 133 -3.44 8.31 3.45
N ILE A 134 -2.72 7.29 3.92
CA ILE A 134 -1.76 7.39 5.01
C ILE A 134 -0.36 7.20 4.44
N ILE A 135 0.52 8.17 4.70
CA ILE A 135 1.93 8.12 4.30
C ILE A 135 2.76 7.74 5.51
N TYR A 136 3.55 6.68 5.39
CA TYR A 136 4.48 6.24 6.42
C TYR A 136 5.91 6.62 6.07
N ASP A 137 6.62 7.21 7.02
CA ASP A 137 8.07 7.34 6.97
C ASP A 137 8.72 5.97 7.21
N CYS A 138 9.49 5.51 6.23
CA CYS A 138 10.14 4.22 6.22
C CYS A 138 11.66 4.33 6.36
N ARG A 139 12.20 5.49 6.76
CA ARG A 139 13.65 5.71 6.99
C ARG A 139 14.15 5.19 8.32
N TYR A 140 13.27 4.62 9.14
CA TYR A 140 13.61 4.09 10.45
C TYR A 140 13.03 2.69 10.60
N ILE A 141 13.82 1.79 11.19
CA ILE A 141 13.39 0.44 11.46
C ILE A 141 12.11 0.44 12.29
N VAL A 142 11.19 -0.44 11.91
CA VAL A 142 9.97 -0.67 12.68
C VAL A 142 10.36 -1.39 13.97
N GLN A 143 10.40 -0.67 15.09
CA GLN A 143 10.62 -1.30 16.40
C GLN A 143 9.39 -2.13 16.75
N VAL A 144 9.53 -3.45 16.73
CA VAL A 144 8.57 -4.37 17.34
C VAL A 144 9.08 -4.70 18.73
N ARG A 145 8.37 -4.26 19.76
CA ARG A 145 8.76 -4.53 21.14
C ARG A 145 8.39 -5.99 21.47
N VAL A 146 9.35 -6.90 21.37
CA VAL A 146 9.16 -8.26 21.87
C VAL A 146 9.24 -8.22 23.39
N MET A 147 8.13 -8.46 24.08
CA MET A 147 8.14 -8.66 25.54
C MET A 147 8.41 -10.13 25.82
N MET A 148 9.55 -10.41 26.45
CA MET A 148 9.88 -11.73 26.95
C MET A 148 9.31 -11.86 28.36
N HIS A 149 8.23 -12.63 28.51
CA HIS A 149 7.70 -12.99 29.83
C HIS A 149 8.39 -14.27 30.30
N PHE A 150 9.10 -14.19 31.44
CA PHE A 150 9.60 -15.36 32.15
C PHE A 150 8.44 -16.01 32.92
N LEU A 151 8.11 -17.26 32.58
CA LEU A 151 7.23 -18.07 33.42
C LEU A 151 8.06 -18.73 34.53
N HIS A 152 7.48 -18.84 35.72
CA HIS A 152 8.13 -19.44 36.90
C HIS A 152 8.54 -20.92 36.70
N SER A 153 8.13 -21.57 35.61
CA SER A 153 8.49 -22.93 35.23
C SER A 153 9.76 -23.06 34.37
N GLY A 154 10.48 -21.96 34.10
CA GLY A 154 11.64 -21.97 33.19
C GLY A 154 11.27 -22.01 31.70
N ALA A 155 9.97 -21.87 31.38
CA ALA A 155 9.48 -21.72 30.01
C ALA A 155 9.47 -20.23 29.59
N PHE A 156 9.83 -19.97 28.33
CA PHE A 156 9.74 -18.65 27.73
C PHE A 156 8.48 -18.53 26.89
N MET A 157 7.68 -17.50 27.13
CA MET A 157 6.57 -17.12 26.25
C MET A 157 6.99 -15.88 25.46
N ILE A 158 7.12 -16.02 24.15
CA ILE A 158 7.29 -14.88 23.24
C ILE A 158 5.90 -14.36 22.94
N THR A 159 5.47 -13.34 23.68
CA THR A 159 4.27 -12.59 23.32
C THR A 159 4.71 -11.39 22.48
N GLN A 160 4.26 -11.34 21.22
CA GLN A 160 4.27 -10.07 20.50
C GLN A 160 3.26 -9.17 21.20
N ASN A 161 3.75 -8.24 22.03
CA ASN A 161 2.88 -7.21 22.59
C ASN A 161 2.75 -6.08 21.55
N ILE A 162 1.48 -5.76 21.27
CA ILE A 162 1.00 -4.92 20.18
C ILE A 162 0.71 -3.50 20.66
#